data_AF-A0A562RXT3-F1
#
_entry.id   AF-A0A562RXT3-F1
#
_cell.length_a   1.000
_cell.length_b   1.000
_cell.length_c   1.000
_cell.angle_alpha   90.00
_cell.angle_beta   90.00
_cell.angle_gamma   90.00
#
_symmetry.space_group_name_H-M   'P 1'
#
loop_
_entity.id
_entity.type
_entity.pdbx_description
1 polymer ?
#
loop_
_entity_poly.entity_id
_entity_poly.type
_entity_poly.pdbx_seq_one_letter_code
_entity_poly.pdbx_strand_id
1 'polypeptide(L)'
;MKSILYDWILNHDERWSFILLYLGLAVVLSIWISLFWLVAVVAVHGLFEGIRQKAEDEGAPFPLILARVCWSIKLDISLVIFALVLGVYMEIIMGIAGLGSAARAGVQGVKTGARFVVWEKALRAVLLSMDDLAQVLRVLLRRRRRSDGVAENPPCVAAEAGNGFSGRNADRSAWTAGDRVCLVFGGICIFLLFISPWATDHGFRGILQILMQELHPWP
;
A
#
# COMPACT_ATOMS: atom_id res chain seq x y z
N MET A 1 -10.80 20.24 -28.18
CA MET A 1 -9.89 20.71 -27.12
C MET A 1 -9.92 19.69 -25.99
N LYS A 2 -8.89 18.85 -25.86
CA LYS A 2 -8.72 18.08 -24.61
C LYS A 2 -8.42 19.10 -23.51
N SER A 3 -9.18 19.06 -22.42
CA SER A 3 -9.00 20.01 -21.33
C SER A 3 -7.65 19.75 -20.65
N ILE A 4 -7.00 20.80 -20.16
CA ILE A 4 -5.75 20.71 -19.38
C ILE A 4 -5.89 19.72 -18.22
N LEU A 5 -7.11 19.58 -17.70
CA LEU A 5 -7.50 18.65 -16.65
C LEU A 5 -7.38 17.18 -17.09
N TYR A 6 -7.75 16.85 -18.33
CA TYR A 6 -7.64 15.49 -18.87
C TYR A 6 -6.17 15.08 -19.04
N ASP A 7 -5.34 15.96 -19.59
CA ASP A 7 -3.90 15.70 -19.71
C ASP A 7 -3.20 15.62 -18.35
N TRP A 8 -3.69 16.34 -17.34
CA TRP A 8 -3.22 16.20 -15.97
C TRP A 8 -3.58 14.83 -15.39
N ILE A 9 -4.82 14.35 -15.58
CA ILE A 9 -5.28 13.04 -15.12
C ILE A 9 -4.50 11.91 -15.80
N LEU A 10 -4.21 12.00 -17.10
CA LEU A 10 -3.45 10.96 -17.79
C LEU A 10 -2.00 10.84 -17.31
N ASN A 11 -1.38 11.97 -16.97
CA ASN A 11 0.02 12.03 -16.53
C ASN A 11 0.16 12.19 -15.01
N HIS A 12 -0.84 11.78 -14.23
CA HIS A 12 -0.86 12.00 -12.78
C HIS A 12 0.34 11.32 -12.09
N ASP A 13 0.69 10.10 -12.50
CA ASP A 13 1.77 9.28 -11.95
C ASP A 13 3.18 9.88 -12.19
N GLU A 14 3.33 10.76 -13.18
CA GLU A 14 4.61 11.43 -13.47
C GLU A 14 4.78 12.77 -12.74
N ARG A 15 3.70 13.33 -12.18
CA ARG A 15 3.71 14.67 -11.59
C ARG A 15 4.05 14.60 -10.11
N TRP A 16 5.17 15.21 -9.73
CA TRP A 16 5.59 15.38 -8.34
C TRP A 16 4.51 15.99 -7.43
N SER A 17 3.69 16.90 -7.96
CA SER A 17 2.59 17.48 -7.20
C SER A 17 1.55 16.44 -6.78
N PHE A 18 1.28 15.46 -7.64
CA PHE A 18 0.36 14.38 -7.34
C PHE A 18 0.97 13.44 -6.31
N ILE A 19 2.22 13.02 -6.52
CA ILE A 19 2.96 12.16 -5.57
C ILE A 19 3.01 12.79 -4.18
N LEU A 20 3.40 14.07 -4.08
CA LEU A 20 3.54 14.75 -2.79
C LEU A 20 2.17 14.94 -2.10
N LEU A 21 1.13 15.26 -2.86
CA LEU A 21 -0.22 15.41 -2.32
C LEU A 21 -0.77 14.06 -1.88
N TYR A 22 -0.61 13.02 -2.69
CA TYR A 22 -1.02 11.65 -2.37
C TYR A 22 -0.32 11.12 -1.13
N LEU A 23 1.02 11.24 -1.07
CA LEU A 23 1.83 10.88 0.10
C LEU A 23 1.39 11.66 1.35
N GLY A 24 1.28 12.98 1.25
CA GLY A 24 0.85 13.82 2.36
C GLY A 24 -0.55 13.44 2.85
N LEU A 25 -1.46 13.19 1.91
CA LEU A 25 -2.83 12.78 2.18
C LEU A 25 -2.87 11.38 2.81
N ALA A 26 -2.12 10.40 2.29
CA ALA A 26 -2.05 9.04 2.81
C ALA A 26 -1.46 9.00 4.23
N VAL A 27 -0.38 9.74 4.48
CA VAL A 27 0.24 9.84 5.80
C VAL A 27 -0.69 10.54 6.79
N VAL A 28 -1.21 11.72 6.44
CA VAL A 28 -2.12 12.45 7.33
C VAL A 28 -3.38 11.64 7.59
N LEU A 29 -4.00 11.04 6.55
CA LEU A 29 -5.19 10.24 6.77
C LEU A 29 -4.91 8.95 7.51
N SER A 30 -3.77 8.27 7.30
CA SER A 30 -3.45 7.07 8.07
C SER A 30 -3.19 7.34 9.55
N ILE A 31 -2.67 8.52 9.90
CA ILE A 31 -2.46 8.96 11.28
C ILE A 31 -3.78 9.42 11.90
N TRP A 32 -4.58 10.19 11.16
CA TRP A 32 -5.74 10.88 11.73
C TRP A 32 -7.03 10.08 11.59
N ILE A 33 -7.15 9.24 10.57
CA ILE A 33 -8.43 8.70 10.12
C ILE A 33 -8.31 7.18 9.86
N SER A 34 -9.39 6.45 10.16
CA SER A 34 -9.45 4.99 10.20
C SER A 34 -8.97 4.30 8.91
N LEU A 35 -8.75 2.98 8.98
CA LEU A 35 -8.33 2.18 7.82
C LEU A 35 -9.27 2.33 6.62
N PHE A 36 -10.55 2.62 6.85
CA PHE A 36 -11.50 3.01 5.80
C PHE A 36 -10.93 4.02 4.80
N TRP A 37 -10.25 5.06 5.29
CA TRP A 37 -9.74 6.12 4.44
C TRP A 37 -8.51 5.70 3.66
N LEU A 38 -7.70 4.78 4.21
CA LEU A 38 -6.64 4.16 3.44
C LEU A 38 -7.22 3.39 2.25
N VAL A 39 -8.28 2.60 2.48
CA VAL A 39 -8.99 1.89 1.41
C VAL A 39 -9.57 2.88 0.40
N ALA A 40 -10.14 4.00 0.85
CA ALA A 40 -10.67 5.04 -0.04
C ALA A 40 -9.57 5.67 -0.91
N VAL A 41 -8.39 5.97 -0.34
CA VAL A 41 -7.24 6.52 -1.07
C VAL A 41 -6.74 5.53 -2.14
N VAL A 42 -6.59 4.25 -1.78
CA VAL A 42 -6.21 3.19 -2.73
C VAL A 42 -7.29 3.01 -3.82
N ALA A 43 -8.57 3.11 -3.47
CA ALA A 43 -9.66 3.05 -4.43
C ALA A 43 -9.63 4.23 -5.42
N VAL A 44 -9.34 5.44 -4.95
CA VAL A 44 -9.16 6.63 -5.82
C VAL A 44 -7.94 6.45 -6.73
N HIS A 45 -6.83 5.93 -6.21
CA HIS A 45 -5.65 5.61 -7.03
C HIS A 45 -5.99 4.57 -8.12
N GLY A 46 -6.65 3.48 -7.75
CA GLY A 46 -7.15 2.48 -8.70
C GLY A 46 -8.11 3.05 -9.74
N LEU A 47 -8.96 4.01 -9.38
CA LEU A 47 -9.85 4.69 -10.31
C LEU A 47 -9.08 5.52 -11.33
N PHE A 48 -8.09 6.30 -10.90
CA PHE A 48 -7.25 7.09 -11.82
C PHE A 48 -6.46 6.19 -12.76
N GLU A 49 -5.94 5.08 -12.24
CA GLU A 49 -5.24 4.10 -13.05
C GLU A 49 -6.17 3.41 -14.06
N GLY A 50 -7.42 3.14 -13.67
CA GLY A 50 -8.44 2.62 -14.59
C GLY A 50 -8.84 3.61 -15.69
N ILE A 51 -8.93 4.90 -15.37
CA ILE A 51 -9.18 5.96 -16.36
C ILE A 51 -7.99 6.05 -17.32
N ARG A 52 -6.76 5.99 -16.82
CA ARG A 52 -5.53 5.98 -17.64
C ARG A 52 -5.54 4.80 -18.61
N GLN A 53 -5.75 3.58 -18.11
CA GLN A 53 -5.72 2.38 -18.94
C GLN A 53 -6.85 2.34 -19.97
N LYS A 54 -8.04 2.83 -19.62
CA LYS A 54 -9.15 2.97 -20.58
C LYS A 54 -8.83 3.97 -21.70
N ALA A 55 -8.10 5.04 -21.38
CA ALA A 55 -7.70 6.03 -22.37
C ALA A 55 -6.57 5.54 -23.28
N GLU A 56 -5.69 4.67 -22.78
CA GLU A 56 -4.60 4.06 -23.57
C GLU A 56 -5.10 2.93 -24.48
N ASP A 57 -6.04 2.11 -24.01
CA ASP A 57 -6.60 0.95 -24.73
C ASP A 57 -8.11 1.10 -24.95
N GLU A 58 -8.52 2.00 -25.86
CA GLU A 58 -9.94 2.31 -26.15
C GLU A 58 -10.79 1.08 -26.56
N GLY A 59 -10.17 -0.04 -26.96
CA GLY A 59 -10.85 -1.26 -27.42
C GLY A 59 -10.82 -2.45 -26.46
N ALA A 60 -10.19 -2.35 -25.29
CA ALA A 60 -10.06 -3.48 -24.37
C ALA A 60 -11.38 -3.77 -23.60
N PRO A 61 -11.72 -5.04 -23.36
CA PRO A 61 -12.88 -5.38 -22.54
C PRO A 61 -12.65 -4.96 -21.08
N PHE A 62 -13.71 -4.44 -20.43
CA PHE A 62 -13.69 -4.00 -19.02
C PHE A 62 -12.97 -4.95 -18.03
N PRO A 63 -13.19 -6.29 -18.03
CA PRO A 63 -12.48 -7.18 -17.11
C PRO A 63 -10.97 -7.20 -17.29
N LEU A 64 -10.48 -6.98 -18.52
CA LEU A 64 -9.03 -6.94 -18.80
C LEU A 64 -8.42 -5.65 -18.26
N ILE A 65 -9.12 -4.52 -18.42
CA ILE A 65 -8.74 -3.24 -17.81
C ILE A 65 -8.68 -3.41 -16.30
N LEU A 66 -9.71 -3.97 -15.67
CA LEU A 66 -9.74 -4.16 -14.22
C LEU A 66 -8.62 -5.06 -13.72
N ALA A 67 -8.33 -6.16 -14.43
CA ALA A 67 -7.20 -7.04 -14.08
C ALA A 67 -5.86 -6.30 -14.16
N ARG A 68 -5.68 -5.43 -15.16
CA ARG A 68 -4.45 -4.65 -15.33
C ARG A 68 -4.35 -3.53 -14.28
N VAL A 69 -5.46 -2.90 -13.90
CA VAL A 69 -5.52 -1.97 -12.75
C VAL A 69 -5.17 -2.69 -11.46
N CYS A 70 -5.77 -3.85 -11.18
CA CYS A 70 -5.42 -4.65 -9.99
C CYS A 70 -3.94 -5.04 -9.99
N TRP A 71 -3.35 -5.31 -11.15
CA TRP A 71 -1.93 -5.65 -11.27
C TRP A 71 -1.01 -4.45 -11.03
N SER A 72 -1.41 -3.24 -11.42
CA SER A 72 -0.64 -2.02 -11.17
C SER A 72 -0.72 -1.61 -9.69
N ILE A 73 -1.89 -1.72 -9.06
CA ILE A 73 -2.10 -1.36 -7.64
C ILE A 73 -1.86 -2.53 -6.65
N LYS A 74 -1.22 -3.62 -7.08
CA LYS A 74 -1.02 -4.82 -6.25
C LYS A 74 -0.26 -4.55 -4.96
N LEU A 75 0.65 -3.59 -4.99
CA LEU A 75 1.44 -3.20 -3.83
C LEU A 75 0.52 -2.53 -2.80
N ASP A 76 -0.25 -1.54 -3.21
CA ASP A 76 -1.23 -0.84 -2.38
C ASP A 76 -2.23 -1.81 -1.74
N ILE A 77 -2.74 -2.76 -2.52
CA ILE A 77 -3.62 -3.83 -2.01
C ILE A 77 -2.90 -4.63 -0.93
N SER A 78 -1.64 -5.00 -1.16
CA SER A 78 -0.85 -5.76 -0.18
C SER A 78 -0.60 -4.95 1.10
N LEU A 79 -0.39 -3.64 1.00
CA LEU A 79 -0.25 -2.76 2.16
C LEU A 79 -1.55 -2.60 2.95
N VAL A 80 -2.70 -2.50 2.27
CA VAL A 80 -4.01 -2.48 2.92
C VAL A 80 -4.24 -3.79 3.69
N ILE A 81 -3.96 -4.94 3.07
CA ILE A 81 -4.08 -6.25 3.74
C ILE A 81 -3.12 -6.34 4.92
N PHE A 82 -1.88 -5.87 4.75
CA PHE A 82 -0.91 -5.84 5.82
C PHE A 82 -1.34 -4.95 7.00
N ALA A 83 -1.94 -3.80 6.72
CA ALA A 83 -2.50 -2.94 7.77
C ALA A 83 -3.63 -3.65 8.54
N LEU A 84 -4.47 -4.46 7.86
CA LEU A 84 -5.45 -5.34 8.54
C LEU A 84 -4.76 -6.40 9.41
N VAL A 85 -3.70 -7.05 8.90
CA VAL A 85 -2.90 -8.01 9.68
C VAL A 85 -2.35 -7.36 10.93
N LEU A 86 -1.78 -6.17 10.83
CA LEU A 86 -1.29 -5.44 11.99
C LEU A 86 -2.40 -5.23 13.00
N GLY A 87 -3.55 -4.69 12.59
CA GLY A 87 -4.69 -4.49 13.49
C GLY A 87 -5.12 -5.76 14.24
N VAL A 88 -5.17 -6.90 13.55
CA VAL A 88 -5.53 -8.20 14.15
C VAL A 88 -4.42 -8.74 15.08
N TYR A 89 -3.16 -8.57 14.72
CA TYR A 89 -2.02 -9.11 15.47
C TYR A 89 -1.42 -8.14 16.51
N MET A 90 -1.93 -6.91 16.61
CA MET A 90 -1.39 -5.90 17.53
C MET A 90 -1.34 -6.43 18.96
N GLU A 91 -2.38 -7.11 19.45
CA GLU A 91 -2.39 -7.65 20.81
C GLU A 91 -1.25 -8.65 21.07
N ILE A 92 -0.98 -9.51 20.10
CA ILE A 92 0.10 -10.52 20.18
C ILE A 92 1.47 -9.84 20.13
N ILE A 93 1.68 -8.94 19.17
CA ILE A 93 2.94 -8.20 19.01
C ILE A 93 3.27 -7.45 20.31
N MET A 94 2.27 -6.82 20.91
CA MET A 94 2.42 -6.07 22.16
C MET A 94 2.60 -6.98 23.38
N GLY A 95 1.98 -8.16 23.37
CA GLY A 95 2.22 -9.22 24.33
C GLY A 95 3.69 -9.66 24.33
N ILE A 96 4.25 -9.91 23.14
CA ILE A 96 5.65 -10.32 22.95
C ILE A 96 6.62 -9.19 23.31
N ALA A 97 6.29 -7.95 22.97
CA ALA A 97 7.10 -6.77 23.31
C ALA A 97 7.17 -6.49 24.83
N GLY A 98 6.55 -7.33 25.68
CA GLY A 98 6.53 -7.16 27.13
C GLY A 98 5.59 -6.05 27.60
N LEU A 99 4.85 -5.42 26.67
CA LEU A 99 3.85 -4.39 26.97
C LEU A 99 2.54 -5.02 27.47
N GLY A 100 2.35 -6.33 27.25
CA GLY A 100 1.20 -7.10 27.75
C GLY A 100 1.11 -7.20 29.28
N SER A 101 2.24 -7.19 30.00
CA SER A 101 2.23 -7.21 31.48
C SER A 101 1.79 -5.85 32.05
N ALA A 102 2.16 -4.74 31.40
CA ALA A 102 1.66 -3.40 31.73
C ALA A 102 0.18 -3.22 31.36
N ALA A 103 -0.29 -3.86 30.28
CA ALA A 103 -1.70 -3.85 29.90
C ALA A 103 -2.59 -4.62 30.89
N ARG A 104 -2.14 -5.78 31.40
CA ARG A 104 -2.86 -6.57 32.41
C ARG A 104 -2.76 -5.99 33.83
N ALA A 105 -1.70 -5.24 34.15
CA ALA A 105 -1.65 -4.43 35.37
C ALA A 105 -2.55 -3.17 35.30
N GLY A 106 -3.02 -2.81 34.10
CA GLY A 106 -3.86 -1.66 33.81
C GLY A 106 -5.37 -1.95 33.68
N VAL A 107 -5.87 -3.05 34.25
CA VAL A 107 -7.30 -3.48 34.17
C VAL A 107 -8.30 -2.48 34.78
N GLN A 108 -7.84 -1.34 35.33
CA GLN A 108 -8.68 -0.23 35.76
C GLN A 108 -8.47 1.10 35.01
N GLY A 109 -7.71 1.14 33.91
CA GLY A 109 -7.28 2.39 33.29
C GLY A 109 -7.62 2.53 31.82
N VAL A 110 -8.77 3.11 31.51
CA VAL A 110 -9.19 3.65 30.19
C VAL A 110 -8.13 4.56 29.50
N LYS A 111 -7.04 4.93 30.19
CA LYS A 111 -5.99 5.84 29.71
C LYS A 111 -4.86 5.19 28.92
N THR A 112 -4.69 3.87 28.96
CA THR A 112 -3.59 3.20 28.25
C THR A 112 -3.93 2.96 26.77
N GLY A 113 -5.23 2.79 26.44
CA GLY A 113 -5.75 2.68 25.07
C GLY A 113 -5.29 3.78 24.11
N ALA A 114 -5.23 5.02 24.59
CA ALA A 114 -4.83 6.17 23.76
C ALA A 114 -3.37 6.10 23.26
N ARG A 115 -2.44 5.55 24.05
CA ARG A 115 -1.04 5.40 23.63
C ARG A 115 -0.85 4.25 22.65
N PHE A 116 -1.70 3.22 22.73
CA PHE A 116 -1.70 2.08 21.82
C PHE A 116 -2.21 2.47 20.43
N VAL A 117 -3.30 3.24 20.37
CA VAL A 117 -3.83 3.80 19.11
C VAL A 117 -2.77 4.68 18.42
N VAL A 118 -2.00 5.45 19.18
CA VAL A 118 -0.92 6.29 18.62
C VAL A 118 0.23 5.45 18.04
N TRP A 119 0.63 4.36 18.70
CA TRP A 119 1.70 3.47 18.20
C TRP A 119 1.29 2.71 16.96
N GLU A 120 0.07 2.20 16.91
CA GLU A 120 -0.48 1.53 15.73
C GLU A 120 -0.49 2.49 14.53
N LYS A 121 -0.99 3.71 14.75
CA LYS A 121 -0.99 4.78 13.75
C LYS A 121 0.41 5.17 13.29
N ALA A 122 1.37 5.23 14.22
CA ALA A 122 2.76 5.53 13.89
C ALA A 122 3.40 4.41 13.05
N LEU A 123 3.20 3.13 13.41
CA LEU A 123 3.73 2.00 12.66
C LEU A 123 3.14 1.96 11.24
N ARG A 124 1.82 2.16 11.14
CA ARG A 124 1.08 2.25 9.86
C ARG A 124 1.61 3.40 8.99
N ALA A 125 1.83 4.58 9.57
CA ALA A 125 2.37 5.74 8.87
C ALA A 125 3.82 5.53 8.40
N VAL A 126 4.68 4.93 9.23
CA VAL A 126 6.06 4.58 8.86
C VAL A 126 6.07 3.62 7.67
N LEU A 127 5.25 2.57 7.73
CA LEU A 127 5.19 1.56 6.67
C LEU A 127 4.64 2.12 5.35
N LEU A 128 3.64 3.00 5.40
CA LEU A 128 3.15 3.71 4.21
C LEU A 128 4.21 4.66 3.66
N SER A 129 4.88 5.43 4.54
CA SER A 129 5.97 6.31 4.12
C SER A 129 7.15 5.56 3.50
N MET A 130 7.36 4.29 3.86
CA MET A 130 8.42 3.47 3.25
C MET A 130 8.13 3.12 1.79
N ASP A 131 6.87 2.93 1.41
CA ASP A 131 6.53 2.69 0.00
C ASP A 131 6.69 3.95 -0.83
N ASP A 132 6.17 5.07 -0.34
CA ASP A 132 6.37 6.37 -0.98
C ASP A 132 7.85 6.73 -1.05
N LEU A 133 8.64 6.40 -0.02
CA LEU A 133 10.10 6.52 -0.04
C LEU A 133 10.70 5.62 -1.12
N ALA A 134 10.22 4.39 -1.32
CA ALA A 134 10.69 3.52 -2.39
C ALA A 134 10.37 4.09 -3.78
N GLN A 135 9.20 4.73 -3.96
CA GLN A 135 8.83 5.42 -5.19
C GLN A 135 9.70 6.65 -5.44
N VAL A 136 9.90 7.50 -4.42
CA VAL A 136 10.76 8.70 -4.49
C VAL A 136 12.21 8.29 -4.74
N LEU A 137 12.72 7.29 -4.03
CA LEU A 137 14.07 6.77 -4.20
C LEU A 137 14.26 6.23 -5.63
N ARG A 138 13.26 5.55 -6.19
CA ARG A 138 13.28 5.07 -7.58
C ARG A 138 13.36 6.23 -8.58
N VAL A 139 12.59 7.30 -8.39
CA VAL A 139 12.64 8.50 -9.23
C VAL A 139 14.00 9.18 -9.11
N LEU A 140 14.54 9.31 -7.89
CA LEU A 140 15.86 9.88 -7.65
C LEU A 140 16.98 9.05 -8.29
N LEU A 141 16.92 7.71 -8.18
CA LEU A 141 17.88 6.80 -8.80
C LEU A 141 17.81 6.87 -10.34
N ARG A 142 16.62 6.99 -10.93
CA ARG A 142 16.43 7.20 -12.38
C ARG A 142 17.00 8.55 -12.82
N ARG A 143 16.76 9.61 -12.06
CA ARG A 143 17.30 10.96 -12.36
C ARG A 143 18.82 10.99 -12.27
N ARG A 144 19.40 10.30 -11.29
CA ARG A 144 20.86 10.15 -11.14
C ARG A 144 21.47 9.39 -12.32
N ARG A 145 20.89 8.24 -12.70
CA ARG A 145 21.34 7.48 -13.91
C ARG A 145 21.26 8.30 -15.20
N ARG A 146 20.28 9.20 -15.32
CA ARG A 146 20.12 10.07 -16.51
C ARG A 146 21.08 11.26 -16.52
N SER A 147 21.51 11.71 -15.34
CA SER A 147 22.47 12.81 -15.18
C SER A 147 23.93 12.35 -15.37
N ASP A 148 24.23 11.09 -15.07
CA ASP A 148 25.62 10.61 -15.05
C ASP A 148 26.18 10.14 -16.40
N GLY A 149 25.38 10.04 -17.49
CA GLY A 149 25.89 9.98 -18.86
C GLY A 149 27.02 8.97 -19.20
N VAL A 150 27.32 8.00 -18.35
CA VAL A 150 28.46 7.09 -18.52
C VAL A 150 27.94 5.71 -18.94
N ALA A 151 28.32 5.36 -20.17
CA ALA A 151 28.32 4.00 -20.66
C ALA A 151 29.35 3.19 -19.87
N GLU A 152 28.90 2.34 -18.96
CA GLU A 152 29.71 1.21 -18.47
C GLU A 152 28.79 0.11 -17.91
N ASN A 153 29.14 -1.13 -18.24
CA ASN A 153 28.36 -2.35 -18.03
C ASN A 153 27.82 -2.49 -16.59
N PRO A 154 26.59 -3.00 -16.39
CA PRO A 154 26.00 -3.05 -15.07
C PRO A 154 26.61 -4.19 -14.23
N PRO A 155 27.12 -3.93 -13.00
CA PRO A 155 27.11 -4.95 -11.98
C PRO A 155 25.70 -5.05 -11.40
N CYS A 156 25.31 -6.29 -11.22
CA CYS A 156 24.06 -6.81 -10.70
C CYS A 156 23.64 -6.13 -9.38
N VAL A 157 22.33 -6.21 -9.09
CA VAL A 157 21.64 -5.84 -7.85
C VAL A 157 21.16 -4.38 -7.76
N ALA A 158 19.95 -4.12 -8.28
CA ALA A 158 18.81 -3.59 -7.49
C ALA A 158 17.71 -2.99 -8.40
N ALA A 159 16.52 -3.57 -8.27
CA ALA A 159 15.21 -2.92 -8.42
C ALA A 159 14.80 -2.39 -9.81
N GLU A 160 14.62 -3.31 -10.75
CA GLU A 160 13.50 -3.20 -11.70
C GLU A 160 12.20 -3.56 -10.96
N ALA A 161 11.48 -2.55 -10.52
CA ALA A 161 10.08 -2.61 -10.17
C ALA A 161 9.51 -1.26 -10.58
N GLY A 162 8.36 -1.22 -11.24
CA GLY A 162 7.84 0.02 -11.84
C GLY A 162 8.19 0.18 -13.32
N ASN A 163 7.82 -0.82 -14.12
CA ASN A 163 7.46 -0.52 -15.50
C ASN A 163 6.12 0.21 -15.47
N GLY A 164 6.15 1.51 -15.76
CA GLY A 164 5.01 2.16 -16.38
C GLY A 164 4.70 1.35 -17.64
N PHE A 165 3.48 0.86 -17.74
CA PHE A 165 2.99 0.04 -18.84
C PHE A 165 2.75 0.89 -20.10
N SER A 166 3.71 1.74 -20.46
CA SER A 166 3.73 2.49 -21.70
C SER A 166 4.97 2.06 -22.46
N GLY A 167 4.87 0.86 -23.03
CA GLY A 167 5.95 0.22 -23.76
C GLY A 167 5.42 -1.02 -24.44
N ARG A 168 4.71 -0.81 -25.55
CA ARG A 168 4.45 -1.85 -26.55
C ARG A 168 5.76 -2.53 -26.91
N ASN A 169 6.10 -3.62 -26.25
CA ASN A 169 6.85 -4.73 -26.82
C ASN A 169 6.67 -5.94 -25.91
N ALA A 170 5.99 -6.91 -26.50
CA ALA A 170 5.64 -8.19 -25.93
C ALA A 170 6.86 -9.10 -25.84
N ASP A 171 7.78 -8.83 -24.90
CA ASP A 171 8.59 -9.91 -24.35
C ASP A 171 7.84 -10.54 -23.18
N ARG A 172 7.16 -11.64 -23.50
CA ARG A 172 6.61 -12.58 -22.54
C ARG A 172 7.71 -12.96 -21.54
N SER A 173 7.36 -12.96 -20.26
CA SER A 173 8.06 -13.72 -19.22
C SER A 173 9.37 -13.13 -18.68
N ALA A 174 9.27 -12.00 -17.99
CA ALA A 174 9.99 -11.88 -16.74
C ALA A 174 9.13 -11.13 -15.72
N TRP A 175 8.48 -11.87 -14.82
CA TRP A 175 8.00 -11.27 -13.57
C TRP A 175 9.17 -10.55 -12.95
N THR A 176 9.03 -9.25 -12.73
CA THR A 176 10.10 -8.49 -12.09
C THR A 176 10.32 -9.04 -10.69
N ALA A 177 11.54 -8.92 -10.16
CA ALA A 177 11.82 -9.34 -8.79
C ALA A 177 10.88 -8.63 -7.79
N GLY A 178 10.55 -7.36 -8.06
CA GLY A 178 9.56 -6.61 -7.30
C GLY A 178 8.17 -7.24 -7.32
N ASP A 179 7.69 -7.67 -8.48
CA ASP A 179 6.38 -8.33 -8.58
C ASP A 179 6.32 -9.60 -7.72
N ARG A 180 7.39 -10.41 -7.74
CA ARG A 180 7.48 -11.62 -6.91
C ARG A 180 7.44 -11.28 -5.43
N VAL A 181 8.23 -10.29 -5.00
CA VAL A 181 8.27 -9.87 -3.59
C VAL A 181 6.91 -9.34 -3.14
N CYS A 182 6.27 -8.48 -3.93
CA CYS A 182 4.94 -7.96 -3.61
C CYS A 182 3.90 -9.09 -3.48
N LEU A 183 3.89 -10.04 -4.41
CA LEU A 183 2.95 -11.16 -4.38
C LEU A 183 3.21 -12.11 -3.20
N VAL A 184 4.47 -12.41 -2.90
CA VAL A 184 4.84 -13.21 -1.72
C VAL A 184 4.44 -12.49 -0.44
N PHE A 185 4.73 -11.19 -0.34
CA PHE A 185 4.35 -10.37 0.80
C PHE A 185 2.83 -10.33 1.01
N GLY A 186 2.06 -10.03 -0.03
CA GLY A 186 0.60 -10.05 0.02
C GLY A 186 0.06 -11.45 0.37
N GLY A 187 0.64 -12.51 -0.20
CA GLY A 187 0.28 -13.89 0.10
C GLY A 187 0.54 -14.27 1.56
N ILE A 188 1.67 -13.85 2.13
CA ILE A 188 1.97 -14.02 3.56
C ILE A 188 0.94 -13.27 4.41
N CYS A 189 0.59 -12.03 4.05
CA CYS A 189 -0.39 -11.25 4.81
C CYS A 189 -1.77 -11.92 4.79
N ILE A 190 -2.23 -12.40 3.64
CA ILE A 190 -3.48 -13.15 3.52
C ILE A 190 -3.42 -14.41 4.38
N PHE A 191 -2.32 -15.16 4.30
CA PHE A 191 -2.12 -16.37 5.09
C PHE A 191 -2.18 -16.09 6.60
N LEU A 192 -1.56 -15.00 7.06
CA LEU A 192 -1.65 -14.55 8.46
C LEU A 192 -3.09 -14.21 8.86
N LEU A 193 -3.86 -13.52 8.01
CA LEU A 193 -5.29 -13.27 8.28
C LEU A 193 -6.08 -14.58 8.41
N PHE A 194 -5.81 -15.58 7.57
CA PHE A 194 -6.46 -16.88 7.68
C PHE A 194 -6.06 -17.64 8.94
N ILE A 195 -4.80 -17.51 9.38
CA ILE A 195 -4.31 -18.15 10.60
C ILE A 195 -4.78 -17.43 11.87
N SER A 196 -5.20 -16.17 11.75
CA SER A 196 -5.57 -15.34 12.90
C SER A 196 -6.58 -15.97 13.86
N PRO A 197 -7.61 -16.75 13.46
CA PRO A 197 -8.55 -17.35 14.43
C PRO A 197 -7.92 -18.41 15.35
N TRP A 198 -6.77 -18.97 14.95
CA TRP A 198 -6.03 -19.92 15.78
C TRP A 198 -4.87 -19.26 16.51
N ALA A 199 -4.32 -18.18 15.95
CA ALA A 199 -3.22 -17.43 16.58
C ALA A 199 -3.71 -16.44 17.64
N THR A 200 -4.89 -15.85 17.43
CA THR A 200 -5.57 -14.97 18.38
C THR A 200 -6.61 -15.79 19.13
N ASP A 201 -6.84 -15.48 20.41
CA ASP A 201 -7.93 -16.10 21.20
C ASP A 201 -9.34 -15.66 20.72
N HIS A 202 -9.45 -15.14 19.49
CA HIS A 202 -10.67 -14.61 18.91
C HIS A 202 -11.23 -15.58 17.87
N GLY A 203 -12.51 -15.93 18.00
CA GLY A 203 -13.21 -16.64 16.93
C GLY A 203 -13.35 -15.79 15.65
N PHE A 204 -13.71 -16.43 14.54
CA PHE A 204 -13.89 -15.76 13.24
C PHE A 204 -14.78 -14.51 13.29
N ARG A 205 -15.84 -14.53 14.12
CA ARG A 205 -16.72 -13.37 14.33
C ARG A 205 -16.02 -12.20 15.01
N GLY A 206 -15.13 -12.47 15.97
CA GLY A 206 -14.36 -11.44 16.66
C GLY A 206 -13.41 -10.73 15.71
N ILE A 207 -12.69 -11.50 14.88
CA ILE A 207 -11.84 -10.95 13.82
C ILE A 207 -12.66 -10.12 12.83
N LEU A 208 -13.80 -10.63 12.37
CA LEU A 208 -14.68 -9.87 11.47
C LEU A 208 -15.16 -8.56 12.09
N GLN A 209 -15.47 -8.54 13.39
CA GLN A 209 -15.88 -7.34 14.10
C GLN A 209 -14.75 -6.32 14.19
N ILE A 210 -13.52 -6.76 14.48
CA ILE A 210 -12.32 -5.90 14.48
C ILE A 210 -12.11 -5.30 13.08
N LEU A 211 -12.16 -6.13 12.04
CA LEU A 211 -12.03 -5.68 10.64
C LEU A 211 -13.12 -4.66 10.28
N MET A 212 -14.37 -4.88 10.71
CA MET A 212 -15.47 -3.94 10.48
C MET A 212 -15.30 -2.62 11.24
N GLN A 213 -14.78 -2.66 12.47
CA GLN A 213 -14.47 -1.45 13.23
C GLN A 213 -13.35 -0.64 12.57
N GLU A 214 -12.29 -1.30 12.10
CA GLU A 214 -11.21 -0.62 11.37
C GLU A 214 -11.68 0.00 10.05
N LEU A 215 -12.61 -0.67 9.36
CA LEU A 215 -13.23 -0.20 8.13
C LEU A 215 -14.37 0.82 8.36
N HIS A 216 -14.66 1.19 9.60
CA HIS A 216 -15.66 2.23 9.85
C HIS A 216 -15.06 3.61 9.52
N PRO A 217 -15.77 4.49 8.79
CA PRO A 217 -15.22 5.79 8.35
C PRO A 217 -14.90 6.76 9.49
N TRP A 218 -15.50 6.54 10.66
CA TRP A 218 -15.34 7.39 11.84
C TRP A 218 -14.74 6.57 13.00
N PRO A 219 -13.80 7.16 13.78
CA PRO A 219 -13.20 6.50 14.94
C PRO A 219 -14.19 6.29 16.09
#